data_AF-A0AAV5GL44-F1
#
_entry.id   AF-A0AAV5GL44-F1
#
_cell.length_a   1.000
_cell.length_b   1.000
_cell.length_c   1.000
_cell.angle_alpha   90.00
_cell.angle_beta   90.00
_cell.angle_gamma   90.00
#
_symmetry.space_group_name_H-M   'P 1'
#
loop_
_entity.id
_entity.type
_entity.pdbx_description
1 polymer ?
#
loop_
_entity_poly.entity_id
_entity_poly.type
_entity_poly.pdbx_seq_one_letter_code
_entity_poly.pdbx_strand_id
1 'polypeptide(L)'
;MAASTKLSPAATAQLALTSYLGALERRPVATKSATSGLLYLVSEIVSTQLAKPTAGRQYAAAAGGKEAKERLSPLRVLQQSKPALKLAGYGALIAAPLDHVLYSLLARAFAGRTSRRARVGEVVAANALILPVQNAVYLAALSVLGGARSARQVVSAVRSQFLSVMQMTVVVSTLSLVAAQRWLPPMAWTPFFSLVAAAVDTAINVQAKRRELAAAAAGDARVDKDE
;
A
#
# COMPACT_ATOMS: atom_id res chain seq x y z
N MET A 1 -12.10 -46.23 -0.07
CA MET A 1 -11.95 -45.00 0.73
C MET A 1 -10.68 -44.29 0.31
N ALA A 2 -10.77 -43.18 -0.42
CA ALA A 2 -9.57 -42.41 -0.78
C ALA A 2 -9.08 -41.67 0.46
N ALA A 3 -7.87 -41.99 0.92
CA ALA A 3 -7.23 -41.28 2.02
C ALA A 3 -6.99 -39.82 1.60
N SER A 4 -7.64 -38.88 2.29
CA SER A 4 -7.35 -37.45 2.15
C SER A 4 -5.92 -37.21 2.62
N THR A 5 -5.00 -37.19 1.66
CA THR A 5 -3.58 -36.99 1.94
C THR A 5 -3.40 -35.51 2.26
N LYS A 6 -3.38 -35.17 3.55
CA LYS A 6 -3.10 -33.80 3.99
C LYS A 6 -1.68 -33.43 3.54
N LEU A 7 -1.59 -32.41 2.70
CA LEU A 7 -0.30 -31.85 2.27
C LEU A 7 0.43 -31.26 3.48
N SER A 8 1.76 -31.33 3.46
CA SER A 8 2.57 -30.60 4.44
C SER A 8 2.39 -29.08 4.27
N PRO A 9 2.65 -28.27 5.31
CA PRO A 9 2.60 -26.81 5.19
C PRO A 9 3.49 -26.28 4.05
N ALA A 10 4.68 -26.85 3.88
CA ALA A 10 5.61 -26.48 2.81
C ALA A 10 5.05 -26.83 1.42
N ALA A 11 4.47 -28.03 1.26
CA ALA A 11 3.83 -28.42 0.00
C ALA A 11 2.60 -27.56 -0.32
N THR A 12 1.83 -27.18 0.70
CA THR A 12 0.69 -26.27 0.56
C THR A 12 1.13 -24.88 0.13
N ALA A 13 2.18 -24.34 0.75
CA ALA A 13 2.75 -23.04 0.37
C ALA A 13 3.29 -23.04 -1.06
N GLN A 14 4.00 -24.10 -1.45
CA GLN A 14 4.53 -24.25 -2.81
C GLN A 14 3.41 -24.33 -3.84
N LEU A 15 2.34 -25.08 -3.55
CA LEU A 15 1.17 -25.20 -4.41
C LEU A 15 0.43 -23.86 -4.54
N ALA A 16 0.27 -23.13 -3.44
CA ALA A 16 -0.35 -21.81 -3.43
C ALA A 16 0.46 -20.80 -4.27
N LEU A 17 1.78 -20.77 -4.09
CA LEU A 17 2.67 -19.92 -4.88
C LEU A 17 2.62 -20.27 -6.37
N THR A 18 2.69 -21.55 -6.70
CA THR A 18 2.62 -22.00 -8.11
C THR A 18 1.28 -21.64 -8.75
N SER A 19 0.18 -21.82 -8.01
CA SER A 19 -1.16 -21.45 -8.46
C SER A 19 -1.29 -19.94 -8.67
N TYR A 20 -0.71 -19.14 -7.76
CA TYR A 20 -0.67 -17.69 -7.86
C TYR A 20 0.13 -17.23 -9.09
N LEU A 21 1.33 -17.77 -9.30
CA LEU A 21 2.16 -17.42 -10.46
C LEU A 21 1.44 -17.80 -11.77
N GLY A 22 0.81 -18.96 -11.84
CA GLY A 22 -0.01 -19.35 -12.99
C GLY A 22 -1.25 -18.47 -13.20
N ALA A 23 -1.83 -17.89 -12.14
CA ALA A 23 -2.89 -16.89 -12.27
C ALA A 23 -2.36 -15.53 -12.74
N LEU A 24 -1.16 -15.15 -12.31
CA LEU A 24 -0.50 -13.91 -12.70
C LEU A 24 -0.13 -13.91 -14.18
N GLU A 25 0.30 -15.04 -14.73
CA GLU A 25 0.59 -15.18 -16.17
C GLU A 25 -0.68 -15.14 -17.03
N ARG A 26 -1.74 -15.86 -16.61
CA ARG A 26 -3.00 -15.96 -17.39
C ARG A 26 -3.86 -14.71 -17.31
N ARG A 27 -3.87 -14.03 -16.17
CA ARG A 27 -4.74 -12.87 -15.89
C ARG A 27 -3.97 -11.79 -15.13
N PRO A 28 -2.95 -11.17 -15.75
CA PRO A 28 -1.99 -10.32 -15.04
C PRO A 28 -2.64 -9.13 -14.35
N VAL A 29 -3.55 -8.42 -15.02
CA VAL A 29 -4.22 -7.25 -14.42
C VAL A 29 -5.10 -7.67 -13.25
N ALA A 30 -5.97 -8.66 -13.45
CA ALA A 30 -6.89 -9.10 -12.40
C ALA A 30 -6.16 -9.65 -11.16
N THR A 31 -5.12 -10.45 -11.36
CA THR A 31 -4.30 -10.99 -10.27
C THR A 31 -3.55 -9.87 -9.54
N LYS A 32 -2.96 -8.90 -10.26
CA LYS A 32 -2.32 -7.72 -9.65
C LYS A 32 -3.31 -6.86 -8.87
N SER A 33 -4.51 -6.64 -9.40
CA SER A 33 -5.59 -5.91 -8.73
C SER A 33 -6.03 -6.58 -7.44
N ALA A 34 -6.31 -7.89 -7.47
CA ALA A 34 -6.68 -8.63 -6.27
C ALA A 34 -5.54 -8.63 -5.23
N THR A 35 -4.30 -8.84 -5.67
CA THR A 35 -3.11 -8.81 -4.81
C THR A 35 -2.96 -7.45 -4.14
N SER A 36 -3.01 -6.38 -4.92
CA SER A 36 -2.81 -5.02 -4.42
C SER A 36 -3.94 -4.60 -3.49
N GLY A 37 -5.20 -4.89 -3.83
CA GLY A 37 -6.32 -4.61 -2.94
C GLY A 37 -6.17 -5.29 -1.58
N LEU A 38 -5.78 -6.57 -1.56
CA LEU A 38 -5.54 -7.30 -0.32
C LEU A 38 -4.36 -6.72 0.48
N LEU A 39 -3.26 -6.40 -0.19
CA LEU A 39 -2.07 -5.88 0.48
C LEU A 39 -2.29 -4.48 1.08
N TYR A 40 -2.99 -3.60 0.37
CA TYR A 40 -3.35 -2.29 0.89
C TYR A 40 -4.40 -2.38 2.02
N LEU A 41 -5.31 -3.36 1.97
CA LEU A 41 -6.19 -3.67 3.09
C LEU A 41 -5.39 -4.04 4.35
N VAL A 42 -4.43 -4.96 4.22
CA VAL A 42 -3.57 -5.39 5.33
C VAL A 42 -2.72 -4.21 5.83
N SER A 43 -2.14 -3.44 4.91
CA SER A 43 -1.33 -2.25 5.23
C SER A 43 -2.10 -1.23 6.07
N GLU A 44 -3.37 -0.97 5.74
CA GLU A 44 -4.20 -0.03 6.52
C GLU A 44 -4.51 -0.56 7.92
N ILE A 45 -4.78 -1.87 8.05
CA ILE A 45 -5.00 -2.51 9.35
C ILE A 45 -3.72 -2.43 10.19
N VAL A 46 -2.58 -2.83 9.63
CA VAL A 46 -1.28 -2.84 10.32
C VAL A 46 -0.88 -1.43 10.72
N SER A 47 -0.97 -0.45 9.82
CA SER A 47 -0.61 0.93 10.13
C SER A 47 -1.48 1.53 11.25
N THR A 48 -2.77 1.16 11.30
CA THR A 48 -3.67 1.57 12.39
C THR A 48 -3.25 1.01 13.73
N GLN A 49 -2.74 -0.22 13.79
CA GLN A 49 -2.21 -0.80 15.02
C GLN A 49 -0.87 -0.17 15.43
N LEU A 50 0.05 0.01 14.48
CA LEU A 50 1.38 0.58 14.73
C LEU A 50 1.38 2.08 15.06
N ALA A 51 0.30 2.79 14.69
CA ALA A 51 0.09 4.17 15.09
C ALA A 51 -0.35 4.32 16.56
N LYS A 52 -0.74 3.23 17.27
CA LYS A 52 -1.20 3.29 18.67
C LYS A 52 -0.04 3.13 19.66
N PRO A 53 0.26 4.17 20.44
CA PRO A 53 0.20 4.02 21.90
C PRO A 53 -1.01 4.75 22.52
N THR A 54 -1.68 5.63 21.75
CA THR A 54 -2.69 6.58 22.29
C THR A 54 -3.97 6.66 21.44
N ALA A 55 -4.09 5.90 20.35
CA ALA A 55 -5.35 5.86 19.57
C ALA A 55 -6.45 5.02 20.24
N GLY A 56 -6.20 4.50 21.45
CA GLY A 56 -7.26 3.93 22.31
C GLY A 56 -8.31 4.97 22.67
N ARG A 57 -7.95 6.27 22.75
CA ARG A 57 -8.88 7.33 23.15
C ARG A 57 -9.81 7.83 22.04
N GLN A 58 -9.36 7.97 20.79
CA GLN A 58 -10.24 8.43 19.70
C GLN A 58 -11.24 7.35 19.25
N TYR A 59 -10.85 6.06 19.29
CA TYR A 59 -11.79 4.96 19.07
C TYR A 59 -12.71 4.69 20.26
N ALA A 60 -12.27 4.99 21.49
CA ALA A 60 -13.11 4.93 22.69
C ALA A 60 -14.03 6.15 22.83
N ALA A 61 -13.65 7.33 22.34
CA ALA A 61 -14.49 8.54 22.36
C ALA A 61 -15.60 8.48 21.31
N ALA A 62 -15.34 7.83 20.16
CA ALA A 62 -16.39 7.51 19.18
C ALA A 62 -17.27 6.31 19.59
N ALA A 63 -16.82 5.50 20.57
CA ALA A 63 -17.59 4.43 21.17
C ALA A 63 -18.19 4.92 22.48
N GLY A 64 -19.32 5.63 22.38
CA GLY A 64 -20.12 6.09 23.52
C GLY A 64 -20.15 5.09 24.68
N GLY A 65 -20.07 5.66 25.89
CA GLY A 65 -19.73 4.99 27.12
C GLY A 65 -20.48 3.68 27.43
N LYS A 66 -19.81 2.85 28.23
CA LYS A 66 -20.36 1.76 29.06
C LYS A 66 -21.21 0.66 28.41
N GLU A 67 -21.28 0.56 27.08
CA GLU A 67 -21.85 -0.62 26.38
C GLU A 67 -20.80 -1.43 25.57
N ALA A 68 -19.53 -1.32 25.93
CA ALA A 68 -18.42 -1.97 25.22
C ALA A 68 -18.32 -3.50 25.43
N LYS A 69 -19.30 -4.14 26.08
CA LYS A 69 -19.24 -5.57 26.43
C LYS A 69 -20.23 -6.47 25.69
N GLU A 70 -21.07 -5.94 24.80
CA GLU A 70 -22.00 -6.77 24.04
C GLU A 70 -21.75 -6.72 22.52
N ARG A 71 -21.36 -7.89 22.00
CA ARG A 71 -21.32 -8.32 20.60
C ARG A 71 -20.43 -7.50 19.65
N LEU A 72 -19.30 -8.12 19.30
CA LEU A 72 -18.56 -7.91 18.05
C LEU A 72 -19.50 -8.15 16.85
N SER A 73 -20.33 -7.16 16.51
CA SER A 73 -21.16 -7.23 15.31
C SER A 73 -20.24 -7.14 14.08
N PRO A 74 -20.39 -8.00 13.06
CA PRO A 74 -19.62 -7.94 11.82
C PRO A 74 -19.66 -6.54 11.18
N LEU A 75 -20.75 -5.79 11.40
CA LEU A 75 -20.92 -4.40 10.98
C LEU A 75 -19.95 -3.43 11.66
N ARG A 76 -19.60 -3.60 12.95
CA ARG A 76 -18.58 -2.77 13.61
C ARG A 76 -17.18 -3.07 13.09
N VAL A 77 -16.87 -4.34 12.82
CA VAL A 77 -15.61 -4.73 12.16
C VAL A 77 -15.55 -4.12 10.75
N LEU A 78 -16.63 -4.19 9.99
CA LEU A 78 -16.73 -3.60 8.64
C LEU A 78 -16.66 -2.06 8.66
N GLN A 79 -17.27 -1.41 9.65
CA GLN A 79 -17.20 0.04 9.84
C GLN A 79 -15.80 0.51 10.26
N GLN A 80 -15.14 -0.20 11.19
CA GLN A 80 -13.72 0.00 11.50
C GLN A 80 -12.83 -0.26 10.26
N SER A 81 -13.29 -1.12 9.35
CA SER A 81 -12.60 -1.43 8.09
C SER A 81 -12.91 -0.44 6.96
N LYS A 82 -13.76 0.58 7.14
CA LYS A 82 -14.08 1.53 6.04
C LYS A 82 -12.84 2.18 5.42
N PRO A 83 -11.87 2.71 6.19
CA PRO A 83 -10.60 3.19 5.63
C PRO A 83 -9.84 2.08 4.90
N ALA A 84 -9.77 0.89 5.48
CA ALA A 84 -9.09 -0.27 4.89
C ALA A 84 -9.73 -0.73 3.58
N LEU A 85 -11.06 -0.74 3.48
CA LEU A 85 -11.79 -1.10 2.27
C LEU A 85 -11.62 -0.04 1.18
N LYS A 86 -11.56 1.25 1.54
CA LYS A 86 -11.28 2.30 0.55
C LYS A 86 -9.85 2.22 0.04
N LEU A 87 -8.87 1.96 0.92
CA LEU A 87 -7.48 1.81 0.52
C LEU A 87 -7.27 0.51 -0.28
N ALA A 88 -8.00 -0.56 0.04
CA ALA A 88 -8.08 -1.76 -0.78
C ALA A 88 -8.65 -1.46 -2.18
N GLY A 89 -9.71 -0.65 -2.24
CA GLY A 89 -10.28 -0.16 -3.50
C GLY A 89 -9.25 0.63 -4.33
N TYR A 90 -8.48 1.51 -3.70
CA TYR A 90 -7.35 2.19 -4.34
C TYR A 90 -6.33 1.17 -4.89
N GLY A 91 -5.90 0.21 -4.07
CA GLY A 91 -4.94 -0.82 -4.48
C GLY A 91 -5.42 -1.62 -5.70
N ALA A 92 -6.69 -2.04 -5.69
CA ALA A 92 -7.26 -2.90 -6.72
C ALA A 92 -7.62 -2.15 -8.02
N LEU A 93 -8.22 -0.97 -7.91
CA LEU A 93 -8.85 -0.27 -9.03
C LEU A 93 -7.98 0.84 -9.61
N ILE A 94 -7.01 1.35 -8.85
CA ILE A 94 -6.16 2.47 -9.26
C ILE A 94 -4.70 2.03 -9.35
N ALA A 95 -4.11 1.61 -8.24
CA ALA A 95 -2.67 1.35 -8.17
C ALA A 95 -2.24 0.22 -9.12
N ALA A 96 -2.85 -0.97 -9.02
CA ALA A 96 -2.46 -2.10 -9.85
C ALA A 96 -2.66 -1.89 -11.36
N PRO A 97 -3.81 -1.36 -11.84
CA PRO A 97 -3.98 -1.05 -13.25
C PRO A 97 -3.00 0.03 -13.75
N LEU A 98 -2.79 1.09 -12.97
CA LEU A 98 -1.84 2.15 -13.30
C LEU A 98 -0.43 1.59 -13.46
N ASP A 99 0.04 0.82 -12.48
CA ASP A 99 1.34 0.15 -12.52
C ASP A 99 1.47 -0.75 -13.74
N HIS A 100 0.46 -1.58 -13.99
CA HIS A 100 0.48 -2.48 -15.15
C HIS A 100 0.64 -1.70 -16.46
N VAL A 101 -0.12 -0.62 -16.65
CA VAL A 101 -0.06 0.19 -17.87
C VAL A 101 1.30 0.89 -18.00
N LEU A 102 1.75 1.61 -16.96
CA LEU A 102 2.99 2.38 -17.01
C LEU A 102 4.21 1.50 -17.27
N TYR A 103 4.33 0.37 -16.58
CA TYR A 103 5.44 -0.56 -16.81
C TYR A 103 5.32 -1.31 -18.15
N SER A 104 4.11 -1.56 -18.66
CA SER A 104 3.94 -2.14 -19.99
C SER A 104 4.39 -1.16 -21.09
N LEU A 105 4.09 0.14 -20.93
CA LEU A 105 4.56 1.17 -21.85
C LEU A 105 6.09 1.30 -21.82
N LEU A 106 6.69 1.29 -20.63
CA LEU A 106 8.14 1.30 -20.47
C LEU A 106 8.80 0.07 -21.10
N ALA A 107 8.28 -1.12 -20.83
CA ALA A 107 8.79 -2.36 -21.41
C ALA A 107 8.71 -2.36 -22.94
N ARG A 108 7.65 -1.78 -23.52
CA ARG A 108 7.53 -1.58 -24.97
C ARG A 108 8.57 -0.58 -25.50
N ALA A 109 8.84 0.51 -24.78
CA ALA A 109 9.85 1.50 -25.19
C ALA A 109 11.28 0.92 -25.18
N PHE A 110 11.56 -0.06 -24.33
CA PHE A 110 12.84 -0.75 -24.23
C PHE A 110 12.85 -2.13 -24.90
N ALA A 111 11.82 -2.47 -25.68
CA ALA A 111 11.71 -3.76 -26.35
C ALA A 111 12.91 -4.02 -27.28
N GLY A 112 13.46 -5.24 -27.20
CA GLY A 112 14.63 -5.65 -27.98
C GLY A 112 15.96 -5.03 -27.53
N ARG A 113 15.98 -4.18 -26.49
CA ARG A 113 17.21 -3.58 -25.97
C ARG A 113 17.84 -4.48 -24.89
N THR A 114 18.90 -5.20 -25.24
CA THR A 114 19.56 -6.16 -24.33
C THR A 114 20.86 -5.66 -23.69
N SER A 115 21.37 -4.50 -24.13
CA SER A 115 22.63 -3.96 -23.61
C SER A 115 22.54 -3.57 -22.13
N ARG A 116 23.65 -3.66 -21.40
CA ARG A 116 23.72 -3.20 -19.99
C ARG A 116 23.29 -1.74 -19.84
N ARG A 117 23.70 -0.87 -20.79
CA ARG A 117 23.30 0.55 -20.82
C ARG A 117 21.79 0.70 -20.97
N ALA A 118 21.15 -0.11 -21.80
CA ALA A 118 19.70 -0.08 -21.96
C ALA A 118 18.98 -0.54 -20.68
N ARG A 119 19.50 -1.56 -19.98
CA ARG A 119 18.93 -2.00 -18.69
C ARG A 119 19.04 -0.93 -17.61
N VAL A 120 20.19 -0.25 -17.52
CA VAL A 120 20.35 0.90 -16.62
C VAL A 120 19.40 2.03 -17.02
N GLY A 121 19.31 2.32 -18.33
CA GLY A 121 18.40 3.33 -18.86
C GLY A 121 16.92 3.04 -18.55
N GLU A 122 16.50 1.78 -18.61
CA GLU A 122 15.14 1.34 -18.27
C GLU A 122 14.82 1.61 -16.80
N VAL A 123 15.76 1.31 -15.89
CA VAL A 123 15.61 1.58 -14.45
C VAL A 123 15.58 3.08 -14.15
N VAL A 124 16.45 3.85 -14.80
CA VAL A 124 16.46 5.32 -14.65
C VAL A 124 15.15 5.91 -15.17
N ALA A 125 14.66 5.46 -16.32
CA ALA A 125 13.39 5.90 -16.89
C ALA A 125 12.20 5.52 -15.99
N ALA A 126 12.19 4.33 -15.37
CA ALA A 126 11.18 3.95 -14.39
C ALA A 126 11.15 4.92 -13.20
N ASN A 127 12.31 5.23 -12.62
CA ASN A 127 12.40 6.16 -11.48
C ASN A 127 12.10 7.61 -11.86
N ALA A 128 12.43 8.03 -13.08
CA ALA A 128 12.24 9.41 -13.53
C ALA A 128 10.83 9.70 -14.06
N LEU A 129 10.12 8.70 -14.60
CA LEU A 129 8.83 8.89 -15.29
C LEU A 129 7.68 8.19 -14.58
N ILE A 130 7.86 6.94 -14.16
CA ILE A 130 6.78 6.14 -13.55
C ILE A 130 6.60 6.54 -12.09
N LEU A 131 7.69 6.55 -11.33
CA LEU A 131 7.64 6.76 -9.88
C LEU A 131 7.03 8.12 -9.48
N PRO A 132 7.30 9.25 -10.16
CA PRO A 132 6.62 10.52 -9.90
C PRO A 132 5.11 10.45 -10.09
N VAL A 133 4.65 9.78 -11.15
CA VAL A 133 3.21 9.62 -11.43
C VAL A 133 2.55 8.76 -10.36
N GLN A 134 3.16 7.63 -10.02
CA GLN A 134 2.69 6.75 -8.95
C GLN A 134 2.57 7.49 -7.62
N ASN A 135 3.62 8.20 -7.21
CA ASN A 135 3.64 8.94 -5.95
C ASN A 135 2.62 10.07 -5.91
N ALA A 136 2.44 10.80 -7.02
CA ALA A 136 1.44 11.86 -7.10
C ALA A 136 0.01 11.31 -7.00
N VAL A 137 -0.29 10.22 -7.73
CA VAL A 137 -1.61 9.56 -7.69
C VAL A 137 -1.86 8.99 -6.30
N TYR A 138 -0.86 8.35 -5.68
CA TYR A 138 -0.96 7.81 -4.34
C TYR A 138 -1.26 8.89 -3.30
N LEU A 139 -0.48 9.98 -3.29
CA LEU A 139 -0.70 11.10 -2.37
C LEU A 139 -2.04 11.79 -2.59
N ALA A 140 -2.47 11.92 -3.85
CA ALA A 140 -3.78 12.46 -4.18
C ALA A 140 -4.91 11.56 -3.65
N ALA A 141 -4.81 10.25 -3.86
CA ALA A 141 -5.75 9.28 -3.32
C ALA A 141 -5.78 9.34 -1.79
N LEU A 142 -4.62 9.34 -1.13
CA LEU A 142 -4.54 9.41 0.33
C LEU A 142 -5.18 10.70 0.87
N SER A 143 -4.97 11.83 0.19
CA SER A 143 -5.63 13.11 0.54
C SER A 143 -7.16 13.03 0.43
N VAL A 144 -7.69 12.44 -0.64
CA VAL A 144 -9.15 12.23 -0.81
C VAL A 144 -9.69 11.26 0.24
N LEU A 145 -8.97 10.18 0.54
CA LEU A 145 -9.33 9.21 1.58
C LEU A 145 -9.34 9.85 2.98
N GLY A 146 -8.40 10.74 3.25
CA GLY A 146 -8.31 11.57 4.46
C GLY A 146 -9.34 12.72 4.50
N GLY A 147 -10.20 12.85 3.50
CA GLY A 147 -11.34 13.76 3.54
C GLY A 147 -11.18 15.06 2.75
N ALA A 148 -10.15 15.22 1.93
CA ALA A 148 -10.05 16.37 1.03
C ALA A 148 -11.28 16.46 0.11
N ARG A 149 -11.89 17.65 0.06
CA ARG A 149 -13.13 17.94 -0.68
C ARG A 149 -12.94 18.89 -1.85
N SER A 150 -11.72 19.35 -2.11
CA SER A 150 -11.42 20.24 -3.23
C SER A 150 -10.08 19.93 -3.90
N ALA A 151 -9.97 20.24 -5.19
CA ALA A 151 -8.73 20.08 -5.94
C ALA A 151 -7.56 20.84 -5.32
N ARG A 152 -7.80 22.03 -4.72
CA ARG A 152 -6.77 22.81 -4.02
C ARG A 152 -6.20 22.06 -2.81
N GLN A 153 -7.05 21.42 -2.01
CA GLN A 153 -6.61 20.61 -0.87
C GLN A 153 -5.76 19.43 -1.32
N VAL A 154 -6.20 18.74 -2.38
CA VAL A 154 -5.45 17.60 -2.96
C VAL A 154 -4.08 18.06 -3.47
N VAL A 155 -4.03 19.12 -4.30
CA VAL A 155 -2.76 19.65 -4.84
C VAL A 155 -1.84 20.12 -3.72
N SER A 156 -2.38 20.77 -2.68
CA SER A 156 -1.58 21.20 -1.52
C SER A 156 -0.99 20.00 -0.78
N ALA A 157 -1.78 18.95 -0.54
CA ALA A 157 -1.33 17.75 0.15
C ALA A 157 -0.30 16.95 -0.66
N VAL A 158 -0.44 16.90 -1.98
CA VAL A 158 0.56 16.30 -2.88
C VAL A 158 1.84 17.12 -2.78
N ARG A 159 1.79 18.43 -3.04
CA ARG A 159 2.99 19.30 -3.05
C ARG A 159 3.77 19.27 -1.74
N SER A 160 3.08 19.24 -0.60
CA SER A 160 3.74 19.24 0.72
C SER A 160 4.47 17.94 1.04
N GLN A 161 4.05 16.82 0.44
CA GLN A 161 4.60 15.49 0.75
C GLN A 161 5.41 14.88 -0.39
N PHE A 162 5.29 15.43 -1.59
CA PHE A 162 5.81 14.83 -2.81
C PHE A 162 7.31 14.56 -2.74
N LEU A 163 8.12 15.56 -2.36
CA LEU A 163 9.57 15.40 -2.31
C LEU A 163 10.01 14.37 -1.26
N SER A 164 9.41 14.40 -0.07
CA SER A 164 9.74 13.46 1.01
C SER A 164 9.39 12.02 0.63
N VAL A 165 8.22 11.81 0.00
CA VAL A 165 7.81 10.49 -0.50
C VAL A 165 8.68 10.07 -1.69
N MET A 166 8.99 10.99 -2.60
CA MET A 166 9.85 10.69 -3.75
C MET A 166 11.24 10.22 -3.31
N GLN A 167 11.89 10.93 -2.38
CA GLN A 167 13.20 10.53 -1.85
C GLN A 167 13.16 9.15 -1.20
N MET A 168 12.15 8.89 -0.35
CA MET A 168 11.98 7.58 0.29
C MET A 168 11.78 6.48 -0.74
N THR A 169 10.87 6.68 -1.70
CA THR A 169 10.51 5.66 -2.68
C THR A 169 11.61 5.38 -3.68
N VAL A 170 12.45 6.35 -4.07
CA VAL A 170 13.64 6.11 -4.91
C VAL A 170 14.66 5.23 -4.20
N VAL A 171 14.90 5.49 -2.91
CA VAL A 171 15.83 4.68 -2.12
C VAL A 171 15.29 3.26 -2.00
N VAL A 172 14.03 3.11 -1.59
CA VAL A 172 13.40 1.80 -1.42
C VAL A 172 13.34 1.05 -2.75
N SER A 173 12.91 1.68 -3.85
CA SER A 173 12.82 1.04 -5.17
C SER A 173 14.18 0.52 -5.64
N THR A 174 15.24 1.31 -5.45
CA THR A 174 16.60 0.95 -5.85
C THR A 174 17.13 -0.23 -5.04
N LEU A 175 16.98 -0.18 -3.71
CA LEU A 175 17.41 -1.27 -2.83
C LEU A 175 16.63 -2.56 -3.11
N SER A 176 15.31 -2.45 -3.30
CA SER A 176 14.46 -3.58 -3.67
C SER A 176 14.82 -4.16 -5.02
N LEU A 177 15.19 -3.33 -6.01
CA LEU A 177 15.63 -3.82 -7.31
C LEU A 177 16.95 -4.60 -7.21
N VAL A 178 17.94 -4.08 -6.49
CA VAL A 178 19.20 -4.80 -6.23
C VAL A 178 18.92 -6.13 -5.54
N ALA A 179 18.03 -6.13 -4.56
CA ALA A 179 17.63 -7.35 -3.86
C ALA A 179 16.96 -8.37 -4.80
N ALA A 180 16.01 -7.93 -5.62
CA ALA A 180 15.32 -8.79 -6.57
C ALA A 180 16.29 -9.40 -7.58
N GLN A 181 17.22 -8.61 -8.12
CA GLN A 181 18.23 -9.09 -9.08
C GLN A 181 19.18 -10.12 -8.48
N ARG A 182 19.52 -10.00 -7.19
CA ARG A 182 20.49 -10.89 -6.53
C ARG A 182 19.88 -12.19 -6.02
N TRP A 183 18.62 -12.15 -5.56
CA TRP A 183 18.04 -13.25 -4.78
C TRP A 183 16.76 -13.83 -5.36
N LEU A 184 16.10 -13.18 -6.32
CA LEU A 184 14.78 -13.59 -6.79
C LEU A 184 14.75 -13.93 -8.28
N PRO A 185 14.08 -15.02 -8.67
CA PRO A 185 13.82 -15.29 -10.08
C PRO A 185 12.83 -14.25 -10.64
N PRO A 186 12.90 -13.90 -11.94
CA PRO A 186 12.06 -12.85 -12.56
C PRO A 186 10.55 -13.02 -12.34
N MET A 187 10.05 -14.25 -12.33
CA MET A 187 8.64 -14.56 -12.06
C MET A 187 8.17 -14.11 -10.67
N ALA A 188 9.07 -14.04 -9.69
CA ALA A 188 8.76 -13.61 -8.34
C ALA A 188 8.88 -12.10 -8.13
N TRP A 189 9.35 -11.34 -9.13
CA TRP A 189 9.58 -9.90 -8.97
C TRP A 189 8.28 -9.14 -8.74
N THR A 190 7.22 -9.46 -9.49
CA THR A 190 5.92 -8.78 -9.33
C THR A 190 5.37 -8.91 -7.91
N PRO A 191 5.17 -10.12 -7.34
CA PRO A 191 4.66 -10.23 -5.97
C PRO A 191 5.61 -9.61 -4.93
N PHE A 192 6.92 -9.70 -5.14
CA PHE A 192 7.90 -9.04 -4.27
C PHE A 192 7.72 -7.50 -4.26
N PHE A 193 7.66 -6.86 -5.43
CA PHE A 193 7.47 -5.41 -5.49
C PHE A 193 6.11 -4.97 -4.98
N SER A 194 5.06 -5.78 -5.13
CA SER A 194 3.76 -5.51 -4.49
C SER A 194 3.85 -5.50 -2.97
N LEU A 195 4.62 -6.42 -2.37
CA LEU A 195 4.87 -6.43 -0.92
C LEU A 195 5.68 -5.21 -0.47
N VAL A 196 6.72 -4.83 -1.23
CA VAL A 196 7.50 -3.61 -0.97
C VAL A 196 6.62 -2.37 -1.00
N ALA A 197 5.77 -2.24 -2.04
CA ALA A 197 4.85 -1.11 -2.17
C ALA A 197 3.88 -1.04 -0.97
N ALA A 198 3.35 -2.19 -0.52
CA ALA A 198 2.49 -2.25 0.65
C ALA A 198 3.23 -1.85 1.95
N ALA A 199 4.50 -2.23 2.10
CA ALA A 199 5.30 -1.83 3.25
C ALA A 199 5.58 -0.31 3.27
N VAL A 200 5.85 0.28 2.09
CA VAL A 200 5.99 1.74 1.95
C VAL A 200 4.67 2.44 2.30
N ASP A 201 3.54 1.96 1.78
CA ASP A 201 2.21 2.47 2.13
C ASP A 201 1.95 2.39 3.64
N THR A 202 2.30 1.27 4.29
CA THR A 202 2.17 1.11 5.74
C THR A 202 2.98 2.19 6.46
N ALA A 203 4.23 2.40 6.07
CA ALA A 203 5.12 3.37 6.70
C ALA A 203 4.60 4.81 6.56
N ILE A 204 4.07 5.18 5.38
CA ILE A 204 3.48 6.49 5.13
C ILE A 204 2.21 6.67 5.98
N ASN A 205 1.32 5.68 5.98
CA ASN A 205 0.09 5.71 6.78
C ASN A 205 0.36 5.79 8.29
N VAL A 206 1.36 5.07 8.81
CA VAL A 206 1.78 5.18 10.22
C VAL A 206 2.23 6.61 10.53
N GLN A 207 3.06 7.21 9.69
CA GLN A 207 3.54 8.58 9.90
C GLN A 207 2.41 9.60 9.86
N ALA A 208 1.50 9.48 8.89
CA ALA A 208 0.34 10.37 8.76
C ALA A 208 -0.54 10.30 10.01
N LYS A 209 -0.90 9.09 10.46
CA LYS A 209 -1.72 8.88 11.66
C LYS A 209 -1.04 9.40 12.94
N ARG A 210 0.27 9.22 13.07
CA ARG A 210 1.03 9.75 14.22
C ARG A 210 1.03 11.29 14.25
N ARG A 211 1.13 11.94 13.08
CA ARG A 211 1.07 13.42 12.98
C ARG A 211 -0.31 13.95 13.37
N GLU A 212 -1.37 13.29 12.92
CA GLU A 212 -2.75 13.65 13.28
C GLU A 212 -2.98 13.55 14.79
N LEU A 213 -2.53 12.45 15.41
CA LEU A 213 -2.62 12.26 16.86
C LEU A 213 -1.82 13.31 17.65
N ALA A 214 -0.61 13.65 17.20
CA ALA A 214 0.20 14.67 17.82
C ALA A 214 -0.44 16.07 17.72
N ALA A 215 -1.05 16.39 16.57
CA ALA A 215 -1.76 17.65 16.38
C ALA A 215 -3.00 17.74 17.28
N ALA A 216 -3.77 16.67 17.44
CA ALA A 216 -4.91 16.61 18.35
C ALA A 216 -4.48 16.83 19.80
N ALA A 217 -3.44 16.11 20.27
CA ALA A 217 -2.93 16.27 21.64
C ALA A 217 -2.40 17.68 21.94
N ALA A 218 -1.77 18.33 20.96
CA ALA A 218 -1.30 19.71 21.09
C ALA A 218 -2.45 20.74 21.10
N GLY A 219 -3.58 20.42 20.46
CA GLY A 219 -4.80 21.23 20.52
C GLY A 219 -5.46 21.17 21.90
N ASP A 220 -5.65 19.96 22.42
CA ASP A 220 -6.26 19.73 23.74
C ASP A 220 -5.46 20.44 24.86
N ALA A 221 -4.13 20.36 24.81
CA ALA A 221 -3.25 21.01 25.80
C ALA A 221 -3.23 22.55 25.74
N ARG A 222 -3.79 23.17 24.69
CA ARG A 222 -3.98 24.62 24.61
C ARG A 222 -5.30 25.04 25.23
N VAL A 223 -6.36 24.26 25.03
CA VAL A 223 -7.68 24.52 25.64
C VAL A 223 -7.59 24.46 27.16
N ASP A 224 -6.90 23.46 27.72
CA ASP A 224 -6.68 23.32 29.18
C ASP A 224 -5.87 24.47 29.82
N LYS A 225 -5.19 25.31 29.04
CA LYS A 225 -4.41 26.45 29.56
C LYS A 225 -5.18 27.77 29.52
N ASP A 226 -6.26 27.83 28.76
CA ASP A 226 -7.08 29.02 28.58
C ASP A 226 -8.36 28.98 29.47
N GLU A 227 -8.56 27.91 30.25
CA GLU A 227 -9.55 27.76 31.35
C GLU A 227 -8.90 27.99 32.73
#